data_AF-A0A519VPQ5-F1
#
_entry.id   AF-A0A519VPQ5-F1
#
_cell.length_a   1.000
_cell.length_b   1.000
_cell.length_c   1.000
_cell.angle_alpha   90.00
_cell.angle_beta   90.00
_cell.angle_gamma   90.00
#
_symmetry.space_group_name_H-M   'P 1'
#
loop_
_entity.id
_entity.type
_entity.pdbx_description
1 polymer ?
#
loop_
_entity_poly.entity_id
_entity_poly.type
_entity_poly.pdbx_seq_one_letter_code
_entity_poly.pdbx_strand_id
1 'polypeptide(L)'
;MIAVIPFLLPYFFWQSYQAWLVIPPRQYKLWHYNPLAPGPDLARMDLNNFMVIHFLMTRRYGEDLYHDFSSKAPYQMRLSDLFAIFITDYNKLKPDQSLQYLDGQGQAFGWLFYAKQPWWRPRHYYNPDYTFQDNFLRQGSKIVAQRVPVAGPELE
;
A
#
# COMPACT_ATOMS: atom_id res chain seq x y z
N MET A 1 -2.50 -48.36 -23.60
CA MET A 1 -2.26 -47.41 -22.50
C MET A 1 -2.50 -45.93 -22.84
N ILE A 2 -2.64 -45.53 -24.13
CA ILE A 2 -2.86 -44.12 -24.52
C ILE A 2 -4.35 -43.68 -24.44
N ALA A 3 -5.29 -44.63 -24.45
CA ALA A 3 -6.74 -44.36 -24.50
C ALA A 3 -7.35 -43.76 -23.22
N VAL A 4 -6.61 -43.71 -22.10
CA VAL A 4 -7.10 -43.18 -20.82
C VAL A 4 -6.89 -41.65 -20.72
N ILE A 5 -5.92 -41.12 -21.46
CA ILE A 5 -5.57 -39.69 -21.50
C ILE A 5 -6.77 -38.81 -21.89
N PRO A 6 -7.56 -39.09 -22.95
CA PRO A 6 -8.69 -38.22 -23.33
C PRO A 6 -9.82 -38.15 -22.29
N PHE A 7 -9.86 -39.08 -21.32
CA PHE A 7 -10.82 -39.03 -20.21
C PHE A 7 -10.26 -38.33 -18.97
N LEU A 8 -8.98 -38.54 -18.65
CA LEU A 8 -8.36 -37.92 -17.47
C LEU A 8 -8.12 -36.42 -17.68
N LEU A 9 -7.71 -36.01 -18.87
CA LEU A 9 -7.37 -34.61 -19.17
C LEU A 9 -8.54 -33.63 -18.96
N PRO A 10 -9.76 -33.86 -19.49
CA PRO A 10 -10.89 -32.98 -19.22
C PRO A 10 -11.35 -33.03 -17.76
N TYR A 11 -11.23 -34.19 -17.09
CA TYR A 11 -11.58 -34.31 -15.67
C TYR A 11 -10.64 -33.50 -14.78
N PHE A 12 -9.32 -33.63 -14.96
CA PHE A 12 -8.35 -32.85 -14.20
C PHE A 12 -8.45 -31.36 -14.52
N PHE A 13 -8.67 -30.99 -15.78
CA PHE A 13 -8.88 -29.59 -16.17
C PHE A 13 -10.09 -28.98 -15.46
N TRP A 14 -11.22 -29.71 -15.43
CA TRP A 14 -12.43 -29.29 -14.72
C TRP A 14 -12.19 -29.10 -13.22
N GLN A 15 -11.52 -30.06 -12.57
CA GLN A 15 -11.18 -29.96 -11.15
C GLN A 15 -10.25 -28.78 -10.85
N SER A 16 -9.24 -28.54 -11.70
CA SER A 16 -8.34 -27.39 -11.56
C SER A 16 -9.08 -26.06 -11.74
N TYR A 17 -10.03 -25.98 -12.69
CA TYR A 17 -10.85 -24.80 -12.89
C TYR A 17 -11.76 -24.51 -11.68
N GLN A 18 -12.44 -25.54 -11.15
CA GLN A 18 -13.24 -25.40 -9.93
C GLN A 18 -12.39 -24.97 -8.73
N ALA A 19 -11.20 -25.56 -8.56
CA ALA A 19 -10.26 -25.15 -7.51
C ALA A 19 -9.81 -23.69 -7.69
N TRP A 20 -9.60 -23.23 -8.92
CA TRP A 20 -9.24 -21.85 -9.22
C TRP A 20 -10.35 -20.86 -8.86
N LEU A 21 -11.61 -21.19 -9.17
CA LEU A 21 -12.77 -20.35 -8.83
C LEU A 21 -12.98 -20.15 -7.32
N VAL A 22 -12.53 -21.10 -6.50
CA VAL A 22 -12.66 -21.03 -5.03
C VAL A 22 -11.59 -20.12 -4.41
N ILE A 23 -10.52 -19.78 -5.13
CA ILE A 23 -9.46 -18.91 -4.61
C ILE A 23 -10.01 -17.48 -4.49
N PRO A 24 -10.13 -16.93 -3.27
CA PRO A 24 -10.64 -15.57 -3.13
C PRO A 24 -9.69 -14.56 -3.78
N PRO A 25 -10.20 -13.49 -4.38
CA PRO A 25 -9.37 -12.40 -4.88
C PRO A 25 -8.54 -11.81 -3.74
N ARG A 26 -7.31 -11.38 -4.05
CA ARG A 26 -6.42 -10.78 -3.05
C ARG A 26 -7.05 -9.48 -2.54
N GLN A 27 -7.48 -9.48 -1.29
CA GLN A 27 -7.99 -8.28 -0.62
C GLN A 27 -6.81 -7.42 -0.17
N TYR A 28 -6.78 -6.17 -0.64
CA TYR A 28 -5.79 -5.18 -0.22
C TYR A 28 -6.43 -4.18 0.72
N LYS A 29 -5.75 -3.86 1.82
CA LYS A 29 -6.29 -2.92 2.79
C LYS A 29 -6.05 -1.49 2.32
N LEU A 30 -7.14 -0.80 2.00
CA LEU A 30 -7.14 0.61 1.68
C LEU A 30 -7.12 1.43 2.98
N TRP A 31 -6.18 2.36 3.09
CA TRP A 31 -6.10 3.26 4.25
C TRP A 31 -6.49 4.68 3.88
N HIS A 32 -7.23 5.37 4.74
CA HIS A 32 -7.67 6.74 4.52
C HIS A 32 -7.02 7.66 5.53
N TYR A 33 -6.47 8.77 5.05
CA TYR A 33 -5.92 9.79 5.94
C TYR A 33 -7.05 10.55 6.63
N ASN A 34 -6.98 10.64 7.96
CA ASN A 34 -7.91 11.40 8.77
C ASN A 34 -7.12 12.43 9.62
N PRO A 35 -7.25 13.73 9.33
CA PRO A 35 -6.52 14.77 10.07
C PRO A 35 -7.03 14.96 11.50
N LEU A 36 -8.23 14.46 11.83
CA LEU A 36 -8.82 14.52 13.17
C LEU A 36 -8.50 13.29 14.02
N ALA A 37 -7.88 12.27 13.44
CA ALA A 37 -7.50 11.08 14.19
C ALA A 37 -6.42 11.44 15.22
N PRO A 38 -6.49 10.89 16.45
CA PRO A 38 -5.42 11.07 17.42
C PRO A 38 -4.11 10.54 16.83
N GLY A 39 -3.04 11.31 16.97
CA GLY A 39 -1.71 10.88 16.56
C GLY A 39 -1.25 9.64 17.35
N PRO A 40 -0.26 8.90 16.84
CA PRO A 40 0.30 7.75 17.54
C PRO A 40 0.95 8.17 18.87
N ASP A 41 0.88 7.31 19.88
CA ASP A 41 1.54 7.52 21.17
C ASP A 41 3.05 7.30 21.05
N LEU A 42 3.75 8.36 20.66
CA LEU A 42 5.20 8.35 20.48
C LEU A 42 5.96 8.16 21.80
N ALA A 43 5.36 8.48 22.95
CA ALA A 43 6.03 8.43 24.25
C ALA A 43 6.29 6.98 24.71
N ARG A 44 5.50 6.02 24.22
CA ARG A 44 5.61 4.60 24.57
C ARG A 44 6.43 3.78 23.55
N MET A 45 6.91 4.41 22.48
CA MET A 45 7.61 3.75 21.39
C MET A 45 9.13 3.85 21.56
N ASP A 46 9.87 2.77 21.23
CA ASP A 46 11.32 2.83 21.13
C ASP A 46 11.74 3.55 19.84
N LEU A 47 12.04 4.84 19.96
CA LEU A 47 12.46 5.70 18.85
C LEU A 47 13.98 5.66 18.60
N ASN A 48 14.74 4.87 19.37
CA ASN A 48 16.19 4.78 19.20
C ASN A 48 16.58 4.00 17.94
N ASN A 49 15.76 3.01 17.59
CA ASN A 49 15.95 2.18 16.41
C ASN A 49 15.05 2.66 15.29
N PHE A 50 15.66 3.19 14.22
CA PHE A 50 14.94 3.65 13.04
C PHE A 50 15.62 3.14 11.76
N MET A 51 14.82 3.08 10.70
CA MET A 51 15.28 2.89 9.34
C MET A 51 14.93 4.12 8.50
N VAL A 52 15.66 4.36 7.42
CA VAL A 52 15.27 5.33 6.40
C VAL A 52 14.50 4.59 5.31
N ILE A 53 13.30 5.04 5.00
CA ILE A 53 12.48 4.53 3.90
C ILE A 53 12.19 5.63 2.89
N HIS A 54 11.73 5.22 1.72
CA HIS A 54 11.39 6.09 0.61
C HIS A 54 9.93 5.88 0.22
N PHE A 55 9.11 6.92 0.32
CA PHE A 55 7.78 6.94 -0.24
C PHE A 55 7.83 7.47 -1.68
N LEU A 56 7.35 6.65 -2.61
CA LEU A 56 7.19 7.02 -4.01
C LEU A 56 5.73 7.33 -4.28
N MET A 57 5.43 8.60 -4.51
CA MET A 57 4.07 9.06 -4.79
C MET A 57 4.05 10.36 -5.58
N THR A 58 2.93 10.63 -6.22
CA THR A 58 2.66 11.90 -6.88
C THR A 58 2.20 12.94 -5.85
N ARG A 59 2.28 14.23 -6.17
CA ARG A 59 1.74 15.25 -5.25
C ARG A 59 0.23 15.39 -5.40
N ARG A 60 -0.26 15.29 -6.64
CA ARG A 60 -1.68 15.40 -6.99
C ARG A 60 -2.20 14.10 -7.60
N TYR A 61 -3.52 13.93 -7.54
CA TYR A 61 -4.18 12.86 -8.25
C TYR A 61 -4.16 13.12 -9.77
N GLY A 62 -3.89 12.09 -10.57
CA GLY A 62 -3.80 12.19 -12.03
C GLY A 62 -2.48 12.72 -12.59
N GLU A 63 -1.47 12.96 -11.73
CA GLU A 63 -0.12 13.30 -12.15
C GLU A 63 0.69 12.05 -12.46
N ASP A 64 1.53 12.07 -13.49
CA ASP A 64 2.40 10.94 -13.86
C ASP A 64 3.76 10.98 -13.16
N LEU A 65 4.16 12.14 -12.64
CA LEU A 65 5.46 12.35 -12.02
C LEU A 65 5.46 11.84 -10.57
N TYR A 66 6.14 10.72 -10.37
CA TYR A 66 6.43 10.21 -9.03
C TYR A 66 7.61 10.96 -8.40
N HIS A 67 7.42 11.39 -7.16
CA HIS A 67 8.47 11.96 -6.32
C HIS A 67 8.93 10.95 -5.27
N ASP A 68 10.21 11.02 -4.91
CA ASP A 68 10.83 10.22 -3.87
C ASP A 68 10.96 11.03 -2.58
N PHE A 69 10.24 10.61 -1.55
CA PHE A 69 10.25 11.24 -0.24
C PHE A 69 10.89 10.33 0.80
N SER A 70 12.03 10.73 1.31
CA SER A 70 12.72 10.00 2.37
C SER A 70 12.13 10.35 3.74
N SER A 71 11.90 9.35 4.58
CA SER A 71 11.47 9.55 5.98
C SER A 71 12.16 8.57 6.93
N LYS A 72 12.36 8.98 8.18
CA LYS A 72 12.85 8.11 9.27
C LYS A 72 11.66 7.38 9.87
N ALA A 73 11.72 6.06 9.85
CA ALA A 73 10.69 5.16 10.36
C ALA A 73 11.23 4.35 11.53
N PRO A 74 10.70 4.54 12.75
CA PRO A 74 10.95 3.61 13.85
C PRO A 74 10.44 2.21 13.48
N TYR A 75 11.18 1.16 13.83
CA TYR A 75 10.83 -0.22 13.43
C TYR A 75 9.45 -0.66 13.95
N GLN A 76 9.10 -0.21 15.16
CA GLN A 76 7.86 -0.57 15.86
C GLN A 76 6.67 0.35 15.48
N MET A 77 6.87 1.34 14.62
CA MET A 77 5.81 2.23 14.18
C MET A 77 4.95 1.57 13.12
N ARG A 78 3.63 1.81 13.14
CA ARG A 78 2.75 1.39 12.03
C ARG A 78 3.02 2.21 10.78
N LEU A 79 2.88 1.58 9.63
CA LEU A 79 3.03 2.25 8.34
C LEU A 79 2.02 3.41 8.19
N SER A 80 0.77 3.19 8.60
CA SER A 80 -0.30 4.21 8.61
C SER A 80 0.09 5.44 9.42
N ASP A 81 0.67 5.23 10.60
CA ASP A 81 0.95 6.27 11.56
C ASP A 81 2.07 7.17 11.06
N LEU A 82 3.14 6.58 10.53
CA LEU A 82 4.23 7.34 9.93
C LEU A 82 3.74 8.13 8.71
N PHE A 83 2.92 7.50 7.87
CA PHE A 83 2.42 8.14 6.67
C PHE A 83 1.46 9.30 6.99
N ALA A 84 0.64 9.18 8.04
CA ALA A 84 -0.21 10.25 8.54
C ALA A 84 0.61 11.45 9.04
N ILE A 85 1.64 11.20 9.85
CA ILE A 85 2.57 12.25 10.30
C ILE A 85 3.25 12.89 9.10
N PHE A 86 3.73 12.07 8.16
CA PHE A 86 4.42 12.55 6.96
C PHE A 86 3.55 13.50 6.14
N ILE A 87 2.29 13.14 5.83
CA ILE A 87 1.37 14.04 5.10
C ILE A 87 1.16 15.35 5.88
N THR A 88 0.91 15.24 7.18
CA THR A 88 0.61 16.39 8.05
C THR A 88 1.78 17.37 8.07
N ASP A 89 2.98 16.87 8.38
CA ASP A 89 4.19 17.67 8.53
C ASP A 89 4.64 18.24 7.18
N TYR A 90 4.60 17.44 6.11
CA TYR A 90 4.98 17.90 4.78
C TYR A 90 4.08 19.04 4.31
N ASN A 91 2.76 18.89 4.44
CA ASN A 91 1.80 19.92 4.02
C ASN A 91 1.93 21.19 4.85
N LYS A 92 2.26 21.08 6.14
CA LYS A 92 2.53 22.24 7.01
C LYS A 92 3.83 22.95 6.63
N LEU A 93 4.89 22.21 6.30
CA LEU A 93 6.21 22.76 5.96
C LEU A 93 6.26 23.34 4.53
N LYS A 94 5.47 22.77 3.60
CA LYS A 94 5.47 23.11 2.17
C LYS A 94 4.03 23.32 1.67
N PRO A 95 3.32 24.37 2.13
CA PRO A 95 1.94 24.62 1.73
C PRO A 95 1.78 24.78 0.22
N ASP A 96 2.73 25.42 -0.46
CA ASP A 96 2.69 25.63 -1.93
C ASP A 96 2.82 24.32 -2.73
N GLN A 97 3.37 23.27 -2.11
CA GLN A 97 3.57 21.95 -2.73
C GLN A 97 2.79 20.87 -2.00
N SER A 98 1.69 21.22 -1.35
CA SER A 98 0.91 20.29 -0.52
C SER A 98 0.55 19.01 -1.27
N LEU A 99 0.71 17.88 -0.58
CA LEU A 99 0.21 16.58 -0.99
C LEU A 99 -1.31 16.60 -0.90
N GLN A 100 -1.96 16.38 -2.04
CA GLN A 100 -3.40 16.26 -2.10
C GLN A 100 -3.84 15.01 -1.33
N TYR A 101 -4.78 15.17 -0.39
CA TYR A 101 -5.36 14.05 0.36
C TYR A 101 -6.89 14.02 0.29
N LEU A 102 -7.54 15.09 -0.14
CA LEU A 102 -8.98 15.16 -0.45
C LEU A 102 -9.20 15.20 -1.95
N ASP A 103 -10.29 14.59 -2.39
CA ASP A 103 -10.81 14.72 -3.75
C ASP A 103 -11.58 16.04 -3.94
N GLY A 104 -12.12 16.25 -5.15
CA GLY A 104 -12.88 17.46 -5.48
C GLY A 104 -14.21 17.60 -4.73
N GLN A 105 -14.69 16.54 -4.07
CA GLN A 105 -15.92 16.52 -3.28
C GLN A 105 -15.65 16.67 -1.77
N GLY A 106 -14.37 16.78 -1.37
CA GLY A 106 -13.96 16.88 0.03
C GLY A 106 -13.84 15.53 0.73
N GLN A 107 -13.91 14.41 -0.01
CA GLN A 107 -13.73 13.07 0.54
C GLN A 107 -12.24 12.68 0.52
N ALA A 108 -11.77 12.05 1.59
CA ALA A 108 -10.38 11.61 1.67
C ALA A 108 -10.08 10.49 0.66
N PHE A 109 -8.97 10.61 -0.07
CA PHE A 109 -8.45 9.54 -0.90
C PHE A 109 -8.07 8.33 -0.05
N GLY A 110 -8.32 7.14 -0.60
CA GLY A 110 -7.70 5.93 -0.11
C GLY A 110 -6.26 5.81 -0.59
N TRP A 111 -5.44 5.10 0.18
CA TRP A 111 -4.04 4.85 -0.10
C TRP A 111 -3.74 3.36 -0.06
N LEU A 112 -3.07 2.90 -1.12
CA LEU A 112 -2.49 1.57 -1.21
C LEU A 112 -0.97 1.67 -1.14
N PHE A 113 -0.37 0.77 -0.36
CA PHE A 113 1.07 0.71 -0.18
C PHE A 113 1.60 -0.59 -0.77
N TYR A 114 2.61 -0.51 -1.63
CA TYR A 114 3.25 -1.70 -2.19
C TYR A 114 4.73 -1.48 -2.48
N ALA A 115 5.48 -2.57 -2.54
CA ALA A 115 6.90 -2.55 -2.85
C ALA A 115 7.14 -2.10 -4.29
N LYS A 116 8.10 -1.20 -4.52
CA LYS A 116 8.58 -0.96 -5.89
C LYS A 116 9.26 -2.22 -6.42
N GLN A 117 8.68 -2.85 -7.44
CA GLN A 117 9.18 -4.09 -8.03
C GLN A 117 9.20 -3.99 -9.57
N PRO A 118 10.04 -4.81 -10.24
CA PRO A 118 9.98 -4.96 -11.69
C PRO A 118 8.60 -5.45 -12.14
N TRP A 119 8.18 -5.01 -13.33
CA TRP A 119 6.88 -5.33 -13.94
C TRP A 119 6.55 -6.83 -14.05
N TRP A 120 7.56 -7.70 -14.15
CA TRP A 120 7.36 -9.16 -14.22
C TRP A 120 7.12 -9.84 -12.87
N ARG A 121 7.31 -9.14 -11.73
CA ARG A 121 7.06 -9.70 -10.40
C ARG A 121 5.65 -9.32 -9.92
N PRO A 122 4.93 -10.24 -9.25
CA PRO A 122 3.64 -9.89 -8.66
C PRO A 122 3.85 -8.82 -7.59
N ARG A 123 3.02 -7.77 -7.62
CA ARG A 123 3.09 -6.68 -6.63
C ARG A 123 2.91 -7.22 -5.21
N HIS A 124 3.84 -6.87 -4.33
CA HIS A 124 3.74 -7.13 -2.89
C HIS A 124 3.16 -5.90 -2.19
N TYR A 125 1.97 -6.05 -1.60
CA TYR A 125 1.28 -4.99 -0.88
C TYR A 125 1.59 -5.05 0.61
N TYR A 126 1.74 -3.89 1.22
CA TYR A 126 1.98 -3.73 2.65
C TYR A 126 0.65 -3.50 3.38
N ASN A 127 0.56 -4.00 4.61
CA ASN A 127 -0.58 -3.73 5.46
C ASN A 127 -0.31 -2.43 6.26
N PRO A 128 -1.13 -1.38 6.09
CA PRO A 128 -0.94 -0.10 6.77
C PRO A 128 -1.00 -0.20 8.29
N ASP A 129 -1.74 -1.16 8.84
CA ASP A 129 -1.89 -1.32 10.30
C ASP A 129 -0.73 -2.08 10.96
N TYR A 130 0.12 -2.70 10.14
CA TYR A 130 1.28 -3.44 10.61
C TYR A 130 2.48 -2.51 10.79
N THR A 131 3.37 -2.89 11.71
CA THR A 131 4.59 -2.14 11.94
C THR A 131 5.53 -2.22 10.73
N PHE A 132 6.56 -1.37 10.68
CA PHE A 132 7.61 -1.51 9.66
C PHE A 132 8.27 -2.90 9.73
N GLN A 133 8.51 -3.40 10.94
CA GLN A 133 9.06 -4.73 11.16
C GLN A 133 8.11 -5.85 10.69
N ASP A 134 6.81 -5.75 10.99
CA ASP A 134 5.82 -6.78 10.61
C ASP A 134 5.52 -6.78 9.10
N ASN A 135 5.71 -5.64 8.44
CA ASN A 135 5.72 -5.55 6.97
C ASN A 135 7.05 -6.03 6.34
N PHE A 136 8.00 -6.50 7.15
CA PHE A 136 9.34 -6.91 6.73
C PHE A 136 10.10 -5.81 5.96
N LEU A 137 9.82 -4.54 6.27
CA LEU A 137 10.52 -3.40 5.69
C LEU A 137 11.94 -3.30 6.27
N ARG A 138 12.87 -2.82 5.45
CA ARG A 138 14.30 -2.69 5.78
C ARG A 138 14.83 -1.31 5.41
N GLN A 139 16.03 -0.99 5.90
CA GLN A 139 16.77 0.21 5.51
C GLN A 139 16.80 0.39 3.97
N GLY A 140 16.38 1.56 3.51
CA GLY A 140 16.34 1.93 2.09
C GLY A 140 15.14 1.37 1.31
N SER A 141 14.15 0.76 1.97
CA SER A 141 12.97 0.22 1.29
C SER A 141 12.20 1.31 0.56
N LYS A 142 11.76 0.98 -0.67
CA LYS A 142 10.98 1.88 -1.54
C LYS A 142 9.52 1.44 -1.57
N ILE A 143 8.67 2.23 -0.94
CA ILE A 143 7.24 2.01 -0.80
C ILE A 143 6.52 2.92 -1.78
N VAL A 144 5.80 2.35 -2.73
CA VAL A 144 4.90 3.12 -3.57
C VAL A 144 3.61 3.37 -2.80
N ALA A 145 3.25 4.64 -2.64
CA ALA A 145 1.98 5.06 -2.06
C ALA A 145 1.08 5.57 -3.19
N GLN A 146 0.07 4.78 -3.53
CA GLN A 146 -0.85 5.08 -4.62
C GLN A 146 -2.19 5.55 -4.08
N ARG A 147 -2.67 6.69 -4.58
CA ARG A 147 -4.02 7.20 -4.29
C ARG A 147 -5.07 6.42 -5.07
N VAL A 148 -6.17 6.12 -4.39
CA VAL A 148 -7.37 5.50 -4.96
C VAL A 148 -8.55 6.41 -4.64
N PRO A 149 -9.28 6.92 -5.66
CA PRO A 149 -10.49 7.70 -5.42
C PRO A 149 -11.57 6.80 -4.81
N VAL A 150 -12.45 7.38 -3.98
CA VAL A 150 -13.57 6.65 -3.37
C VAL A 150 -14.56 6.12 -4.42
N ALA A 151 -14.59 6.73 -5.62
CA ALA A 151 -15.36 6.28 -6.77
C ALA A 151 -14.58 5.40 -7.78
N GLY A 152 -13.47 4.76 -7.36
CA GLY A 152 -12.76 3.80 -8.21
C GLY A 152 -13.56 2.50 -8.33
N PRO A 153 -13.71 1.93 -9.54
CA PRO A 153 -14.58 0.77 -9.77
C PRO A 153 -14.10 -0.41 -8.93
N GLU A 154 -15.05 -1.19 -8.44
CA GLU A 154 -14.82 -2.56 -8.02
C GLU A 154 -13.92 -3.22 -9.08
N LEU A 155 -12.74 -3.66 -8.66
CA LEU A 155 -11.83 -4.40 -9.53
C LEU A 155 -12.48 -5.76 -9.79
N GLU A 156 -13.33 -5.82 -10.82
CA GLU A 156 -13.74 -7.04 -11.52
C GLU A 156 -12.53 -7.83 -12.05
#